data_AF-A0A6N9RC06-F1
#
_entry.id   AF-A0A6N9RC06-F1
#
_cell.length_a   1.000
_cell.length_b   1.000
_cell.length_c   1.000
_cell.angle_alpha   90.00
_cell.angle_beta   90.00
_cell.angle_gamma   90.00
#
_symmetry.space_group_name_H-M   'P 1'
#
loop_
_entity.id
_entity.type
_entity.pdbx_description
1 polymer ?
#
loop_
_entity_poly.entity_id
_entity_poly.type
_entity_poly.pdbx_seq_one_letter_code
_entity_poly.pdbx_strand_id
1 'polypeptide(L)'
;MHPNALLDCCTELLKQVLKFDHPADMVVSRYFREMRLGPRERATVAETIYGVLRKKNLYVYMAQHGYGVPERRLAILGFAAPRDFLQGALTEQEEDWLSRCDQVKPADLMELHRHNLPQWLVEPLKAQLGDDFWPLVESLNKQAGLDLRVNTLKDKRADVQKELARAAIKTVATPYSPWGLRLTDKPQLANVDAFKRGAIEVQDEGSQLLALLVDAKRGEMVVDFCAGAGGKTLALGASMRTTGRLYAFDTSAHRLAALKPRLARSGLSNVHPVAIAHERDDRIKRLAGKIDRVLVDAPCSGLGTLRRNPDLKWRHNPKAIEELTAKQTAILQSAARLVKPGGRLVYATCSILRQENEAIAEAFSAANPDFQVLEAAPLLTHLGVEHAEKLCRGPYLRLWPYLHQTDGFFAAVWQKA
;
A
#
# COMPACT_ATOMS: atom_id res chain seq x y z
N MET A 1 -25.22 5.20 -17.98
CA MET A 1 -24.62 5.06 -19.33
C MET A 1 -25.11 3.76 -19.99
N HIS A 2 -25.26 3.71 -21.32
CA HIS A 2 -25.59 2.46 -22.04
C HIS A 2 -24.46 1.42 -21.89
N PRO A 3 -24.76 0.11 -21.76
CA PRO A 3 -23.75 -0.95 -21.63
C PRO A 3 -22.58 -0.84 -22.62
N ASN A 4 -22.87 -0.70 -23.92
CA ASN A 4 -21.87 -0.50 -24.98
C ASN A 4 -20.85 0.60 -24.67
N ALA A 5 -21.32 1.81 -24.37
CA ALA A 5 -20.44 2.95 -24.10
C ALA A 5 -19.54 2.72 -22.88
N LEU A 6 -20.02 2.00 -21.86
CA LEU A 6 -19.24 1.69 -20.67
C LEU A 6 -18.17 0.63 -20.97
N LEU A 7 -18.52 -0.40 -21.75
CA LEU A 7 -17.57 -1.42 -22.22
C LEU A 7 -16.48 -0.82 -23.13
N ASP A 8 -16.85 0.13 -23.99
CA ASP A 8 -15.89 0.85 -24.84
C ASP A 8 -14.95 1.73 -23.99
N CYS A 9 -15.45 2.37 -22.93
CA CYS A 9 -14.60 3.09 -21.98
C CYS A 9 -13.58 2.16 -21.31
N CYS A 10 -14.01 0.97 -20.87
CA CYS A 10 -13.11 -0.05 -20.31
C CYS A 10 -12.06 -0.49 -21.34
N THR A 11 -12.50 -0.75 -22.58
CA THR A 11 -11.62 -1.17 -23.69
C THR A 11 -10.53 -0.13 -23.97
N GLU A 12 -10.92 1.14 -24.10
CA GLU A 12 -9.97 2.22 -24.38
C GLU A 12 -9.00 2.47 -23.23
N LEU A 13 -9.49 2.42 -21.99
CA LEU A 13 -8.63 2.58 -20.83
C LEU A 13 -7.65 1.40 -20.67
N LEU A 14 -8.05 0.17 -20.98
CA LEU A 14 -7.13 -0.98 -20.99
C LEU A 14 -5.98 -0.80 -21.97
N LYS A 15 -6.22 -0.24 -23.17
CA LYS A 15 -5.14 0.07 -24.15
C LYS A 15 -4.07 0.99 -23.56
N GLN A 16 -4.44 1.90 -22.66
CA GLN A 16 -3.51 2.80 -22.00
C GLN A 16 -2.81 2.12 -20.82
N VAL A 17 -3.58 1.41 -19.98
CA VAL A 17 -3.07 0.82 -18.73
C VAL A 17 -2.13 -0.36 -19.00
N LEU A 18 -2.39 -1.17 -20.02
CA LEU A 18 -1.57 -2.34 -20.35
C LEU A 18 -0.20 -2.01 -20.95
N LYS A 19 0.07 -0.73 -21.25
CA LYS A 19 1.42 -0.26 -21.64
C LYS A 19 2.40 -0.24 -20.48
N PHE A 20 1.90 -0.11 -19.25
CA PHE A 20 2.70 -0.10 -18.02
C PHE A 20 3.74 1.04 -17.88
N ASP A 21 3.73 2.03 -18.78
CA ASP A 21 4.57 3.24 -18.73
C ASP A 21 4.40 4.05 -17.43
N HIS A 22 3.22 3.95 -16.82
CA HIS A 22 2.78 4.74 -15.69
C HIS A 22 2.00 3.88 -14.69
N PRO A 23 1.98 4.24 -13.39
CA PRO A 23 1.08 3.63 -12.42
C PRO A 23 -0.38 3.64 -12.88
N ALA A 24 -1.08 2.50 -12.70
CA ALA A 24 -2.44 2.34 -13.19
C ALA A 24 -3.42 3.34 -12.57
N ASP A 25 -3.28 3.65 -11.28
CA ASP A 25 -4.10 4.65 -10.57
C ASP A 25 -3.98 6.05 -11.18
N MET A 26 -2.78 6.44 -11.62
CA MET A 26 -2.54 7.71 -12.30
C MET A 26 -3.19 7.76 -13.68
N VAL A 27 -3.10 6.67 -14.45
CA VAL A 27 -3.73 6.56 -15.79
C VAL A 27 -5.25 6.60 -15.66
N VAL A 28 -5.83 5.80 -14.74
CA VAL A 28 -7.27 5.79 -14.45
C VAL A 28 -7.76 7.17 -13.98
N SER A 29 -7.03 7.81 -13.07
CA SER A 29 -7.39 9.14 -12.56
C SER A 29 -7.33 10.22 -13.64
N ARG A 30 -6.35 10.16 -14.55
CA ARG A 30 -6.27 11.05 -15.71
C ARG A 30 -7.47 10.82 -16.63
N TYR A 31 -7.76 9.56 -16.97
CA TYR A 31 -8.90 9.19 -17.81
C TYR A 31 -10.23 9.68 -17.24
N PHE A 32 -10.47 9.58 -15.93
CA PHE A 32 -11.69 10.07 -15.29
C PHE A 32 -11.81 11.60 -15.21
N ARG A 33 -10.72 12.35 -15.40
CA ARG A 33 -10.77 13.81 -15.55
C ARG A 33 -11.14 14.21 -16.97
N GLU A 34 -10.67 13.46 -17.95
CA GLU A 34 -10.96 13.68 -19.38
C GLU A 34 -12.39 13.23 -19.73
N MET A 35 -12.82 12.10 -19.16
CA MET A 35 -14.14 11.52 -19.41
C MET A 35 -15.15 11.95 -18.34
N ARG A 36 -16.30 12.49 -18.77
CA ARG A 36 -17.41 12.89 -17.89
C ARG A 36 -18.24 11.69 -17.42
N LEU A 37 -17.62 10.78 -16.67
CA LEU A 37 -18.28 9.62 -16.06
C LEU A 37 -18.86 9.96 -14.69
N GLY A 38 -20.06 9.44 -14.38
CA GLY A 38 -20.66 9.53 -13.06
C GLY A 38 -20.02 8.56 -12.05
N PRO A 39 -20.36 8.67 -10.75
CA PRO A 39 -19.73 7.87 -9.70
C PRO A 39 -19.85 6.35 -9.90
N ARG A 40 -21.01 5.88 -10.36
CA ARG A 40 -21.26 4.45 -10.62
C ARG A 40 -20.45 3.96 -11.82
N GLU A 41 -20.44 4.71 -12.92
CA GLU A 41 -19.63 4.35 -14.09
C GLU A 41 -18.13 4.31 -13.76
N ARG A 42 -17.62 5.29 -12.99
CA ARG A 42 -16.22 5.29 -12.54
C ARG A 42 -15.88 4.07 -11.71
N ALA A 43 -16.78 3.65 -10.82
CA ALA A 43 -16.57 2.45 -10.01
C ALA A 43 -16.49 1.20 -10.89
N THR A 44 -17.46 0.99 -11.79
CA THR A 44 -17.47 -0.15 -12.72
C THR A 44 -16.22 -0.17 -13.62
N VAL A 45 -15.83 0.97 -14.19
CA VAL A 45 -14.64 1.07 -15.03
C VAL A 45 -13.39 0.72 -14.21
N ALA A 46 -13.18 1.37 -13.06
CA ALA A 46 -12.01 1.10 -12.22
C ALA A 46 -11.93 -0.36 -11.79
N GLU A 47 -13.04 -0.94 -11.32
CA GLU A 47 -13.09 -2.35 -10.91
C GLU A 47 -12.81 -3.30 -12.07
N THR A 48 -13.29 -2.98 -13.27
CA THR A 48 -12.99 -3.74 -14.49
C THR A 48 -11.49 -3.73 -14.78
N ILE A 49 -10.87 -2.54 -14.83
CA ILE A 49 -9.43 -2.40 -15.09
C ILE A 49 -8.59 -3.15 -14.05
N TYR A 50 -8.86 -2.93 -12.76
CA TYR A 50 -8.09 -3.61 -11.71
C TYR A 50 -8.39 -5.11 -11.65
N GLY A 51 -9.60 -5.55 -12.02
CA GLY A 51 -9.95 -6.96 -12.19
C GLY A 51 -9.10 -7.64 -13.26
N VAL A 52 -8.98 -6.99 -14.43
CA VAL A 52 -8.12 -7.47 -15.52
C VAL A 52 -6.66 -7.53 -15.10
N LEU A 53 -6.13 -6.50 -14.43
CA LEU A 53 -4.75 -6.48 -13.96
C LEU A 53 -4.45 -7.59 -12.93
N ARG A 54 -5.41 -7.90 -12.05
CA ARG A 54 -5.27 -9.00 -11.07
C ARG A 54 -5.18 -10.34 -11.78
N LYS A 55 -6.09 -10.60 -12.74
CA LYS A 55 -6.24 -11.87 -13.46
C LYS A 55 -5.64 -11.87 -14.87
N LYS A 56 -4.58 -11.08 -15.09
CA LYS A 56 -4.05 -10.81 -16.43
C LYS A 56 -3.67 -12.06 -17.21
N ASN A 57 -2.92 -13.00 -16.62
CA ASN A 57 -2.48 -14.21 -17.34
C ASN A 57 -3.68 -15.08 -17.73
N LEU A 58 -4.63 -15.26 -16.81
CA LEU A 58 -5.87 -16.00 -17.08
C LEU A 58 -6.65 -15.38 -18.24
N TYR A 59 -6.88 -14.07 -18.17
CA TYR A 59 -7.70 -13.40 -19.17
C TYR A 59 -6.99 -13.29 -20.52
N VAL A 60 -5.67 -13.11 -20.55
CA VAL A 60 -4.90 -13.18 -21.80
C VAL A 60 -5.00 -14.57 -22.43
N TYR A 61 -4.90 -15.64 -21.63
CA TYR A 61 -5.08 -17.01 -22.11
C TYR A 61 -6.49 -17.24 -22.68
N MET A 62 -7.53 -16.84 -21.94
CA MET A 62 -8.93 -16.97 -22.40
C MET A 62 -9.23 -16.11 -23.65
N ALA A 63 -8.59 -14.95 -23.76
CA ALA A 63 -8.75 -14.01 -24.88
C ALA A 63 -8.05 -14.44 -26.18
N GLN A 64 -7.38 -15.60 -26.23
CA GLN A 64 -6.71 -16.07 -27.46
C GLN A 64 -7.69 -16.40 -28.59
N HIS A 65 -8.89 -16.87 -28.27
CA HIS A 65 -9.84 -17.45 -29.25
C HIS A 65 -11.18 -16.70 -29.34
N GLY A 66 -11.20 -15.41 -29.01
CA GLY A 66 -12.38 -14.54 -29.09
C GLY A 66 -12.34 -13.53 -30.24
N TYR A 67 -13.41 -12.75 -30.38
CA TYR A 67 -13.58 -11.76 -31.44
C TYR A 67 -13.14 -10.34 -31.02
N GLY A 68 -12.94 -9.43 -31.98
CA GLY A 68 -12.60 -8.02 -31.73
C GLY A 68 -11.11 -7.74 -31.46
N VAL A 69 -10.82 -6.61 -30.82
CA VAL A 69 -9.45 -6.25 -30.37
C VAL A 69 -9.15 -6.90 -29.01
N PRO A 70 -7.88 -7.23 -28.69
CA PRO A 70 -7.52 -7.89 -27.43
C PRO A 70 -8.06 -7.20 -26.17
N GLU A 71 -8.02 -5.88 -26.13
CA GLU A 71 -8.45 -5.10 -24.97
C GLU A 71 -9.97 -5.18 -24.75
N ARG A 72 -10.76 -5.34 -25.82
CA ARG A 72 -12.21 -5.53 -25.70
C ARG A 72 -12.49 -6.89 -25.06
N ARG A 73 -11.80 -7.94 -25.50
CA ARG A 73 -11.90 -9.28 -24.88
C ARG A 73 -11.54 -9.26 -23.40
N LEU A 74 -10.46 -8.56 -23.04
CA LEU A 74 -10.07 -8.38 -21.65
C LEU A 74 -11.12 -7.58 -20.86
N ALA A 75 -11.68 -6.52 -21.44
CA ALA A 75 -12.75 -5.74 -20.83
C ALA A 75 -14.00 -6.58 -20.59
N ILE A 76 -14.39 -7.44 -21.53
CA ILE A 76 -15.52 -8.38 -21.42
C ILE A 76 -15.27 -9.38 -20.28
N LEU A 77 -14.11 -10.04 -20.24
CA LEU A 77 -13.77 -11.04 -19.21
C LEU A 77 -13.67 -10.44 -17.79
N GLY A 78 -13.25 -9.19 -17.69
CA GLY A 78 -13.05 -8.49 -16.42
C GLY A 78 -14.20 -7.58 -16.01
N PHE A 79 -15.28 -7.51 -16.79
CA PHE A 79 -16.33 -6.51 -16.60
C PHE A 79 -16.99 -6.61 -15.22
N ALA A 80 -16.98 -5.52 -14.47
CA ALA A 80 -17.38 -5.54 -13.05
C ALA A 80 -18.89 -5.43 -12.81
N ALA A 81 -19.67 -5.01 -13.81
CA ALA A 81 -21.12 -4.91 -13.68
C ALA A 81 -21.81 -6.28 -13.88
N PRO A 82 -23.09 -6.41 -13.47
CA PRO A 82 -23.88 -7.63 -13.66
C PRO A 82 -23.87 -8.15 -15.10
N ARG A 83 -23.97 -9.49 -15.25
CA ARG A 83 -23.83 -10.16 -16.56
C ARG A 83 -24.95 -9.79 -17.53
N ASP A 84 -26.17 -9.64 -17.04
CA ASP A 84 -27.33 -9.16 -17.80
C ASP A 84 -27.11 -7.74 -18.36
N PHE A 85 -26.49 -6.86 -17.58
CA PHE A 85 -26.10 -5.54 -18.06
C PHE A 85 -25.03 -5.62 -19.16
N LEU A 86 -24.04 -6.50 -19.02
CA LEU A 86 -23.01 -6.72 -20.03
C LEU A 86 -23.59 -7.30 -21.34
N GLN A 87 -24.53 -8.25 -21.27
CA GLN A 87 -25.14 -8.88 -22.45
C GLN A 87 -25.76 -7.85 -23.40
N GLY A 88 -26.34 -6.77 -22.86
CA GLY A 88 -26.81 -5.63 -23.67
C GLY A 88 -25.71 -4.88 -24.46
N ALA A 89 -24.44 -5.24 -24.32
CA ALA A 89 -23.30 -4.71 -25.04
C ALA A 89 -22.56 -5.72 -25.94
N LEU A 90 -22.94 -6.99 -25.89
CA LEU A 90 -22.23 -8.07 -26.58
C LEU A 90 -22.89 -8.40 -27.91
N THR A 91 -22.09 -8.85 -28.86
CA THR A 91 -22.60 -9.56 -30.04
C THR A 91 -22.86 -11.03 -29.69
N GLU A 92 -23.67 -11.73 -30.48
CA GLU A 92 -23.92 -13.18 -30.31
C GLU A 92 -22.61 -13.98 -30.24
N GLN A 93 -21.63 -13.64 -31.09
CA GLN A 93 -20.31 -14.26 -31.09
C GLN A 93 -19.52 -14.00 -29.79
N GLU A 94 -19.65 -12.80 -29.21
CA GLU A 94 -19.01 -12.46 -27.93
C GLU A 94 -19.69 -13.16 -26.76
N GLU A 95 -21.01 -13.31 -26.79
CA GLU A 95 -21.78 -14.06 -25.79
C GLU A 95 -21.42 -15.54 -25.78
N ASP A 96 -21.40 -16.18 -26.97
CA ASP A 96 -21.01 -17.57 -27.13
C ASP A 96 -19.58 -17.83 -26.68
N TRP A 97 -18.66 -16.93 -27.04
CA TRP A 97 -17.27 -17.01 -26.59
C TRP A 97 -17.15 -16.87 -25.07
N LEU A 98 -17.81 -15.87 -24.48
CA LEU A 98 -17.77 -15.65 -23.04
C LEU A 98 -18.40 -16.82 -22.27
N SER A 99 -19.50 -17.39 -22.77
CA SER A 99 -20.10 -18.60 -22.19
C SER A 99 -19.15 -19.80 -22.23
N ARG A 100 -18.32 -19.96 -23.27
CA ARG A 100 -17.28 -21.00 -23.30
C ARG A 100 -16.18 -20.73 -22.29
N CYS A 101 -15.78 -19.47 -22.11
CA CYS A 101 -14.82 -19.09 -21.07
C CYS A 101 -15.33 -19.41 -19.66
N ASP A 102 -16.62 -19.19 -19.39
CA ASP A 102 -17.26 -19.48 -18.10
C ASP A 102 -17.27 -20.99 -17.75
N GLN A 103 -17.17 -21.87 -18.76
CA GLN A 103 -17.13 -23.32 -18.58
C GLN A 103 -15.73 -23.87 -18.25
N VAL A 104 -14.67 -23.06 -18.37
CA VAL A 104 -13.29 -23.48 -18.07
C VAL A 104 -13.14 -23.73 -16.57
N LYS A 105 -12.81 -24.96 -16.19
CA LYS A 105 -12.66 -25.30 -14.76
C LYS A 105 -11.27 -24.89 -14.27
N PRO A 106 -11.15 -24.41 -13.02
CA PRO A 106 -9.85 -24.07 -12.44
C PRO A 106 -8.83 -25.23 -12.43
N ALA A 107 -9.30 -26.49 -12.41
CA ALA A 107 -8.45 -27.68 -12.47
C ALA A 107 -7.79 -27.90 -13.84
N ASP A 108 -8.38 -27.37 -14.91
CA ASP A 108 -7.86 -27.49 -16.28
C ASP A 108 -6.83 -26.40 -16.59
N LEU A 109 -6.66 -25.43 -15.68
CA LEU A 109 -5.74 -24.32 -15.83
C LEU A 109 -4.34 -24.67 -15.30
N MET A 110 -3.33 -24.37 -16.11
CA MET A 110 -1.93 -24.31 -15.64
C MET A 110 -1.78 -23.33 -14.47
N GLU A 111 -0.80 -23.59 -13.61
CA GLU A 111 -0.54 -22.74 -12.43
C GLU A 111 -0.38 -21.26 -12.78
N LEU A 112 0.30 -20.93 -13.88
CA LEU A 112 0.49 -19.56 -14.39
C LEU A 112 -0.80 -18.76 -14.51
N HIS A 113 -1.86 -19.43 -14.99
CA HIS A 113 -3.18 -18.84 -15.18
C HIS A 113 -3.97 -18.77 -13.87
N ARG A 114 -3.66 -19.62 -12.89
CA ARG A 114 -4.27 -19.60 -11.55
C ARG A 114 -3.67 -18.49 -10.69
N HIS A 115 -2.35 -18.42 -10.58
CA HIS A 115 -1.71 -17.47 -9.69
C HIS A 115 -1.64 -16.04 -10.24
N ASN A 116 -1.62 -15.86 -11.57
CA ASN A 116 -1.56 -14.54 -12.21
C ASN A 116 -0.39 -13.67 -11.74
N LEU A 117 0.80 -14.27 -11.61
CA LEU A 117 2.05 -13.59 -11.25
C LEU A 117 3.02 -13.72 -12.42
N PRO A 118 3.98 -12.79 -12.59
CA PRO A 118 5.08 -12.99 -13.52
C PRO A 118 6.01 -14.11 -13.03
N GLN A 119 6.63 -14.86 -13.94
CA GLN A 119 7.45 -16.03 -13.60
C GLN A 119 8.60 -15.69 -12.64
N TRP A 120 9.22 -14.52 -12.80
CA TRP A 120 10.34 -14.08 -11.96
C TRP A 120 9.95 -13.94 -10.48
N LEU A 121 8.66 -13.74 -10.17
CA LEU A 121 8.16 -13.58 -8.81
C LEU A 121 7.72 -14.92 -8.19
N VAL A 122 7.41 -15.93 -9.00
CA VAL A 122 6.86 -17.21 -8.55
C VAL A 122 7.89 -18.01 -7.75
N GLU A 123 9.05 -18.27 -8.34
CA GLU A 123 10.07 -19.12 -7.71
C GLU A 123 10.58 -18.55 -6.38
N PRO A 124 10.91 -17.25 -6.26
CA PRO A 124 11.31 -16.67 -4.97
C PRO A 124 10.21 -16.78 -3.91
N LEU A 125 8.94 -16.58 -4.28
CA LEU A 125 7.83 -16.69 -3.33
C LEU A 125 7.56 -18.13 -2.92
N LYS A 126 7.62 -19.10 -3.85
CA LYS A 126 7.50 -20.52 -3.50
C LYS A 126 8.62 -20.96 -2.57
N ALA A 127 9.86 -20.59 -2.85
CA ALA A 127 11.00 -20.90 -2.00
C ALA A 127 10.86 -20.26 -0.60
N GLN A 128 10.32 -19.04 -0.52
CA GLN A 128 10.15 -18.33 0.74
C GLN A 128 8.96 -18.82 1.58
N LEU A 129 7.86 -19.24 0.95
CA LEU A 129 6.58 -19.50 1.62
C LEU A 129 6.21 -20.98 1.70
N GLY A 130 6.74 -21.84 0.83
CA GLY A 130 6.32 -23.23 0.72
C GLY A 130 4.80 -23.33 0.54
N ASP A 131 4.14 -24.02 1.47
CA ASP A 131 2.69 -24.25 1.48
C ASP A 131 1.86 -22.96 1.56
N ASP A 132 2.42 -21.87 2.12
CA ASP A 132 1.74 -20.57 2.24
C ASP A 132 1.70 -19.79 0.92
N PHE A 133 2.33 -20.28 -0.16
CA PHE A 133 2.33 -19.61 -1.47
C PHE A 133 0.92 -19.44 -2.04
N TRP A 134 0.12 -20.52 -2.06
CA TRP A 134 -1.23 -20.47 -2.64
C TRP A 134 -2.21 -19.61 -1.81
N PRO A 135 -2.26 -19.73 -0.46
CA PRO A 135 -3.02 -18.80 0.37
C PRO A 135 -2.68 -17.32 0.12
N LEU A 136 -1.39 -16.99 -0.02
CA LEU A 136 -0.98 -15.64 -0.37
C LEU A 136 -1.54 -15.23 -1.74
N VAL A 137 -1.30 -16.02 -2.78
CA VAL A 137 -1.75 -15.77 -4.15
C VAL A 137 -3.25 -15.52 -4.23
N GLU A 138 -4.04 -16.35 -3.55
CA GLU A 138 -5.50 -16.19 -3.48
C GLU A 138 -5.90 -14.88 -2.81
N SER A 139 -5.21 -14.47 -1.75
CA SER A 139 -5.44 -13.18 -1.10
C SER A 139 -5.05 -12.00 -2.00
N LEU A 140 -3.91 -12.07 -2.70
CA LEU A 140 -3.44 -11.02 -3.62
C LEU A 140 -4.39 -10.79 -4.80
N ASN A 141 -5.13 -11.83 -5.22
CA ASN A 141 -6.13 -11.75 -6.28
C ASN A 141 -7.50 -11.20 -5.83
N LYS A 142 -7.66 -10.91 -4.53
CA LYS A 142 -8.86 -10.26 -3.97
C LYS A 142 -8.65 -8.74 -3.84
N GLN A 143 -9.75 -8.01 -3.71
CA GLN A 143 -9.67 -6.58 -3.39
C GLN A 143 -9.32 -6.38 -1.91
N ALA A 144 -8.49 -5.38 -1.60
CA ALA A 144 -8.21 -4.99 -0.22
C ALA A 144 -9.42 -4.32 0.44
N GLY A 145 -9.53 -4.46 1.76
CA GLY A 145 -10.40 -3.64 2.60
C GLY A 145 -9.96 -2.16 2.63
N LEU A 146 -10.81 -1.28 3.14
CA LEU A 146 -10.50 0.14 3.29
C LEU A 146 -10.41 0.50 4.76
N ASP A 147 -9.19 0.84 5.19
CA ASP A 147 -8.90 1.19 6.57
C ASP A 147 -8.71 2.70 6.72
N LEU A 148 -9.19 3.20 7.84
CA LEU A 148 -9.03 4.57 8.31
C LEU A 148 -8.13 4.56 9.53
N ARG A 149 -7.24 5.54 9.63
CA ARG A 149 -6.54 5.87 10.87
C ARG A 149 -7.22 7.07 11.52
N VAL A 150 -7.62 6.93 12.78
CA VAL A 150 -8.11 8.04 13.59
C VAL A 150 -6.94 8.95 14.02
N ASN A 151 -7.14 10.25 13.89
CA ASN A 151 -6.23 11.27 14.40
C ASN A 151 -6.41 11.42 15.91
N THR A 152 -5.59 10.69 16.67
CA THR A 152 -5.64 10.64 18.14
C THR A 152 -5.31 11.97 18.83
N LEU A 153 -4.78 12.96 18.09
CA LEU A 153 -4.64 14.33 18.57
C LEU A 153 -6.00 15.01 18.77
N LYS A 154 -6.97 14.72 17.89
CA LYS A 154 -8.25 15.41 17.83
C LYS A 154 -9.38 14.63 18.49
N ASP A 155 -9.43 13.32 18.27
CA ASP A 155 -10.59 12.50 18.65
C ASP A 155 -10.17 11.12 19.17
N LYS A 156 -11.09 10.46 19.88
CA LYS A 156 -10.96 9.05 20.27
C LYS A 156 -11.56 8.15 19.20
N ARG A 157 -10.99 6.95 19.02
CA ARG A 157 -11.45 5.96 18.03
C ARG A 157 -12.95 5.65 18.13
N ALA A 158 -13.45 5.46 19.35
CA ALA A 158 -14.85 5.14 19.60
C ALA A 158 -15.81 6.29 19.23
N ASP A 159 -15.38 7.55 19.41
CA ASP A 159 -16.22 8.71 19.10
C ASP A 159 -16.31 8.92 17.59
N VAL A 160 -15.19 8.75 16.87
CA VAL A 160 -15.18 8.77 15.40
C VAL A 160 -16.02 7.61 14.83
N GLN A 161 -15.96 6.42 15.42
CA GLN A 161 -16.81 5.31 14.98
C GLN A 161 -18.30 5.64 15.10
N LYS A 162 -18.73 6.26 16.20
CA LYS A 162 -20.11 6.73 16.39
C LYS A 162 -20.49 7.83 15.39
N GLU A 163 -19.58 8.77 15.11
CA GLU A 163 -19.79 9.82 14.11
C GLU A 163 -20.00 9.22 12.71
N LEU A 164 -19.14 8.27 12.30
CA LEU A 164 -19.28 7.58 11.01
C LEU A 164 -20.58 6.78 10.92
N ALA A 165 -20.99 6.11 12.00
CA ALA A 165 -22.25 5.38 12.04
C ALA A 165 -23.47 6.30 11.82
N ARG A 166 -23.46 7.52 12.38
CA ARG A 166 -24.51 8.54 12.14
C ARG A 166 -24.55 9.01 10.69
N ALA A 167 -23.42 8.98 9.99
CA ALA A 167 -23.31 9.24 8.55
C ALA A 167 -23.63 8.00 7.68
N ALA A 168 -24.23 6.95 8.26
CA ALA A 168 -24.49 5.66 7.62
C ALA A 168 -23.25 4.94 7.08
N ILE A 169 -22.07 5.24 7.64
CA ILE A 169 -20.80 4.60 7.30
C ILE A 169 -20.47 3.56 8.38
N LYS A 170 -20.66 2.29 8.04
CA LYS A 170 -20.39 1.17 8.94
C LYS A 170 -18.89 0.90 9.02
N THR A 171 -18.38 0.83 10.25
CA THR A 171 -16.99 0.49 10.53
C THR A 171 -16.88 -0.48 11.70
N VAL A 172 -15.81 -1.28 11.67
CA VAL A 172 -15.36 -2.11 12.81
C VAL A 172 -13.98 -1.64 13.24
N ALA A 173 -13.64 -1.82 14.52
CA ALA A 173 -12.27 -1.59 14.97
C ALA A 173 -11.33 -2.55 14.24
N THR A 174 -10.17 -2.04 13.82
CA THR A 174 -9.12 -2.92 13.29
C THR A 174 -8.53 -3.77 14.43
N PRO A 175 -8.19 -5.05 14.16
CA PRO A 175 -7.81 -6.00 15.22
C PRO A 175 -6.46 -5.72 15.87
N TYR A 176 -5.54 -5.03 15.20
CA TYR A 176 -4.16 -4.83 15.65
C TYR A 176 -3.87 -3.37 15.97
N SER A 177 -4.16 -2.44 15.04
CA SER A 177 -3.86 -1.03 15.30
C SER A 177 -4.85 -0.43 16.30
N PRO A 178 -4.37 0.25 17.37
CA PRO A 178 -5.25 0.93 18.32
C PRO A 178 -5.94 2.16 17.72
N TRP A 179 -5.50 2.61 16.53
CA TRP A 179 -6.02 3.81 15.86
C TRP A 179 -7.02 3.49 14.75
N GLY A 180 -7.03 2.25 14.28
CA GLY A 180 -7.67 1.91 13.01
C GLY A 180 -9.16 1.61 13.10
N LEU A 181 -9.90 1.99 12.05
CA LEU A 181 -11.26 1.57 11.76
C LEU A 181 -11.30 0.98 10.35
N ARG A 182 -11.81 -0.24 10.18
CA ARG A 182 -12.04 -0.88 8.88
C ARG A 182 -13.46 -0.61 8.44
N LEU A 183 -13.63 -0.09 7.23
CA LEU A 183 -14.94 0.11 6.61
C LEU A 183 -15.48 -1.23 6.10
N THR A 184 -16.78 -1.47 6.30
CA THR A 184 -17.45 -2.66 5.72
C THR A 184 -17.65 -2.51 4.21
N ASP A 185 -17.84 -1.27 3.76
CA ASP A 185 -18.07 -0.89 2.37
C ASP A 185 -17.00 0.14 1.93
N LYS A 186 -17.06 0.60 0.67
CA LYS A 186 -16.11 1.58 0.11
C LYS A 186 -16.81 2.91 -0.25
N PRO A 187 -17.36 3.65 0.74
CA PRO A 187 -18.05 4.90 0.46
C PRO A 187 -17.07 6.00 0.02
N GLN A 188 -17.60 7.05 -0.61
CA GLN A 188 -16.81 8.25 -0.87
C GLN A 188 -16.59 9.05 0.42
N LEU A 189 -15.33 9.22 0.81
CA LEU A 189 -14.96 9.84 2.08
C LEU A 189 -14.73 11.35 2.01
N ALA A 190 -14.49 11.90 0.81
CA ALA A 190 -14.09 13.31 0.64
C ALA A 190 -15.08 14.31 1.25
N ASN A 191 -16.38 13.96 1.28
CA ASN A 191 -17.44 14.81 1.80
C ASN A 191 -17.80 14.56 3.26
N VAL A 192 -17.20 13.56 3.91
CA VAL A 192 -17.48 13.20 5.31
C VAL A 192 -16.83 14.21 6.24
N ASP A 193 -17.58 14.70 7.23
CA ASP A 193 -17.10 15.76 8.14
C ASP A 193 -15.85 15.35 8.91
N ALA A 194 -15.80 14.11 9.43
CA ALA A 194 -14.62 13.52 10.04
C ALA A 194 -13.36 13.63 9.14
N PHE A 195 -13.52 13.43 7.83
CA PHE A 195 -12.42 13.54 6.87
C PHE A 195 -12.03 15.00 6.64
N LYS A 196 -13.00 15.88 6.37
CA LYS A 196 -12.77 17.32 6.13
C LYS A 196 -12.03 17.99 7.29
N ARG A 197 -12.45 17.69 8.52
CA ARG A 197 -11.85 18.25 9.75
C ARG A 197 -10.56 17.55 10.18
N GLY A 198 -10.09 16.54 9.43
CA GLY A 198 -8.85 15.81 9.67
C GLY A 198 -8.87 14.91 10.92
N ALA A 199 -10.05 14.40 11.29
CA ALA A 199 -10.21 13.40 12.36
C ALA A 199 -9.84 11.98 11.89
N ILE A 200 -9.85 11.75 10.57
CA ILE A 200 -9.46 10.48 9.95
C ILE A 200 -8.55 10.70 8.75
N GLU A 201 -7.69 9.71 8.49
CA GLU A 201 -6.90 9.58 7.27
C GLU A 201 -7.10 8.17 6.68
N VAL A 202 -7.14 8.05 5.36
CA VAL A 202 -7.15 6.72 4.72
C VAL A 202 -5.75 6.12 4.82
N GLN A 203 -5.62 4.99 5.52
CA GLN A 203 -4.34 4.31 5.72
C GLN A 203 -4.57 2.86 6.13
N ASP A 204 -3.92 1.94 5.42
CA ASP A 204 -3.90 0.51 5.77
C ASP A 204 -3.41 0.29 7.21
N GLU A 205 -4.06 -0.60 7.93
CA GLU A 205 -3.70 -0.97 9.31
C GLU A 205 -2.22 -1.35 9.47
N GLY A 206 -1.64 -2.09 8.53
CA GLY A 206 -0.23 -2.47 8.58
C GLY A 206 0.69 -1.24 8.56
N SER A 207 0.37 -0.24 7.72
CA SER A 207 1.10 1.02 7.71
C SER A 207 0.90 1.85 8.99
N GLN A 208 -0.17 1.64 9.75
CA GLN A 208 -0.36 2.26 11.06
C GLN A 208 0.58 1.64 12.10
N LEU A 209 0.76 0.31 12.08
CA LEU A 209 1.69 -0.40 12.96
C LEU A 209 3.15 0.01 12.72
N LEU A 210 3.53 0.30 11.47
CA LEU A 210 4.86 0.84 11.15
C LEU A 210 5.12 2.17 11.86
N ALA A 211 4.14 3.08 11.87
CA ALA A 211 4.27 4.36 12.58
C ALA A 211 4.23 4.15 14.11
N LEU A 212 3.52 3.15 14.60
CA LEU A 212 3.46 2.80 16.01
C LEU A 212 4.82 2.32 16.53
N LEU A 213 5.55 1.48 15.77
CA LEU A 213 6.89 0.95 16.13
C LEU A 213 7.96 2.04 16.32
N VAL A 214 7.80 3.19 15.66
CA VAL A 214 8.68 4.35 15.86
C VAL A 214 8.62 4.84 17.29
N ASP A 215 7.46 4.70 17.94
CA ASP A 215 7.21 5.12 19.32
C ASP A 215 7.67 6.57 19.61
N ALA A 216 7.30 7.47 18.71
CA ALA A 216 7.61 8.90 18.81
C ALA A 216 6.93 9.53 20.03
N LYS A 217 7.72 10.12 20.92
CA LYS A 217 7.28 10.72 22.18
C LYS A 217 7.20 12.25 22.09
N ARG A 218 6.54 12.84 23.09
CA ARG A 218 6.46 14.29 23.25
C ARG A 218 7.86 14.89 23.46
N GLY A 219 8.12 16.04 22.84
CA GLY A 219 9.38 16.77 22.97
C GLY A 219 10.57 16.23 22.16
N GLU A 220 10.47 15.03 21.57
CA GLU A 220 11.54 14.43 20.77
C GLU A 220 11.79 15.15 19.43
N MET A 221 13.00 14.99 18.92
CA MET A 221 13.34 15.23 17.52
C MET A 221 13.16 13.93 16.73
N VAL A 222 12.26 13.94 15.76
CA VAL A 222 11.86 12.77 14.97
C VAL A 222 12.03 13.07 13.48
N VAL A 223 12.44 12.06 12.72
CA VAL A 223 12.58 12.14 11.26
C VAL A 223 11.76 11.04 10.59
N ASP A 224 10.91 11.42 9.65
CA ASP A 224 10.36 10.54 8.62
C ASP A 224 11.17 10.77 7.33
N PHE A 225 12.09 9.84 7.02
CA PHE A 225 13.14 10.06 6.02
C PHE A 225 12.66 9.92 4.57
N CYS A 226 11.52 9.25 4.37
CA CYS A 226 10.90 9.00 3.06
C CYS A 226 9.39 9.25 3.16
N ALA A 227 9.03 10.46 3.57
CA ALA A 227 7.69 10.80 4.03
C ALA A 227 6.60 10.64 2.96
N GLY A 228 6.92 10.75 1.67
CA GLY A 228 5.94 10.65 0.58
C GLY A 228 4.85 11.71 0.71
N ALA A 229 3.59 11.25 0.71
CA ALA A 229 2.42 12.11 0.96
C ALA A 229 2.16 12.35 2.46
N GLY A 230 3.05 11.89 3.35
CA GLY A 230 3.07 12.12 4.80
C GLY A 230 2.05 11.33 5.60
N GLY A 231 1.61 10.16 5.12
CA GLY A 231 0.68 9.31 5.85
C GLY A 231 1.22 8.96 7.25
N LYS A 232 2.43 8.40 7.33
CA LYS A 232 3.08 8.04 8.60
C LYS A 232 3.54 9.27 9.38
N THR A 233 4.07 10.30 8.72
CA THR A 233 4.38 11.61 9.33
C THR A 233 3.21 12.15 10.18
N LEU A 234 1.99 12.13 9.66
CA LEU A 234 0.81 12.61 10.38
C LEU A 234 0.49 11.76 11.63
N ALA A 235 0.74 10.45 11.60
CA ALA A 235 0.59 9.60 12.79
C ALA A 235 1.65 9.94 13.83
N LEU A 236 2.91 10.08 13.42
CA LEU A 236 4.01 10.44 14.31
C LEU A 236 3.75 11.79 14.99
N GLY A 237 3.35 12.81 14.23
CA GLY A 237 3.02 14.12 14.79
C GLY A 237 1.88 14.08 15.80
N ALA A 238 0.86 13.25 15.57
CA ALA A 238 -0.24 13.04 16.51
C ALA A 238 0.23 12.35 17.81
N SER A 239 1.07 11.32 17.71
CA SER A 239 1.71 10.65 18.86
C SER A 239 2.57 11.60 19.69
N MET A 240 3.31 12.49 19.01
CA MET A 240 4.11 13.56 19.64
C MET A 240 3.26 14.69 20.23
N ARG A 241 1.93 14.66 20.05
CA ARG A 241 0.98 15.68 20.53
C ARG A 241 1.36 17.09 20.11
N THR A 242 1.80 17.25 18.87
CA THR A 242 2.26 18.52 18.30
C THR A 242 3.41 19.21 19.07
N THR A 243 4.22 18.44 19.81
CA THR A 243 5.42 18.94 20.53
C THR A 243 6.71 18.41 19.92
N GLY A 244 7.87 18.98 20.28
CA GLY A 244 9.16 18.58 19.71
C GLY A 244 9.34 19.05 18.26
N ARG A 245 10.12 18.33 17.46
CA ARG A 245 10.34 18.64 16.03
C ARG A 245 10.22 17.37 15.18
N LEU A 246 9.34 17.39 14.20
CA LEU A 246 9.18 16.29 13.24
C LEU A 246 9.60 16.75 11.84
N TYR A 247 10.71 16.23 11.33
CA TYR A 247 11.14 16.46 9.96
C TYR A 247 10.54 15.42 9.02
N ALA A 248 9.97 15.86 7.91
CA ALA A 248 9.44 15.00 6.86
C ALA A 248 10.26 15.21 5.59
N PHE A 249 11.21 14.31 5.33
CA PHE A 249 12.08 14.36 4.16
C PHE A 249 11.51 13.55 3.00
N ASP A 250 11.68 14.06 1.79
CA ASP A 250 11.45 13.31 0.55
C ASP A 250 12.24 13.97 -0.59
N THR A 251 12.67 13.20 -1.59
CA THR A 251 13.32 13.76 -2.78
C THR A 251 12.33 14.38 -3.78
N SER A 252 11.05 14.04 -3.66
CA SER A 252 9.97 14.57 -4.49
C SER A 252 9.24 15.70 -3.79
N ALA A 253 9.51 16.94 -4.22
CA ALA A 253 8.74 18.10 -3.81
C ALA A 253 7.25 17.97 -4.16
N HIS A 254 6.92 17.28 -5.26
CA HIS A 254 5.55 17.01 -5.67
C HIS A 254 4.80 16.11 -4.67
N ARG A 255 5.42 15.02 -4.19
CA ARG A 255 4.81 14.17 -3.15
C ARG A 255 4.61 14.93 -1.83
N LEU A 256 5.60 15.72 -1.42
CA LEU A 256 5.48 16.56 -0.21
C LEU A 256 4.41 17.65 -0.35
N ALA A 257 4.14 18.15 -1.57
CA ALA A 257 3.06 19.11 -1.78
C ALA A 257 1.69 18.52 -1.40
N ALA A 258 1.48 17.21 -1.58
CA ALA A 258 0.26 16.52 -1.16
C ALA A 258 0.11 16.46 0.38
N LEU A 259 1.18 16.63 1.15
CA LEU A 259 1.13 16.69 2.62
C LEU A 259 0.55 18.02 3.12
N LYS A 260 0.76 19.15 2.43
CA LYS A 260 0.31 20.49 2.85
C LYS A 260 -1.18 20.57 3.22
N PRO A 261 -2.14 20.17 2.34
CA PRO A 261 -3.55 20.22 2.69
C PRO A 261 -3.92 19.23 3.80
N ARG A 262 -3.17 18.14 3.97
CA ARG A 262 -3.37 17.15 5.04
C ARG A 262 -2.89 17.69 6.39
N LEU A 263 -1.75 18.40 6.42
CA LEU A 263 -1.25 19.10 7.60
C LEU A 263 -2.21 20.20 8.06
N ALA A 264 -2.71 21.01 7.12
CA ALA A 264 -3.64 22.09 7.44
C ALA A 264 -4.87 21.59 8.21
N ARG A 265 -5.43 20.45 7.79
CA ARG A 265 -6.57 19.83 8.49
C ARG A 265 -6.18 18.95 9.67
N SER A 266 -4.94 18.49 9.81
CA SER A 266 -4.56 17.56 10.91
C SER A 266 -4.43 18.26 12.27
N GLY A 267 -4.24 19.58 12.27
CA GLY A 267 -3.99 20.38 13.48
C GLY A 267 -2.56 20.28 14.01
N LEU A 268 -1.63 19.72 13.23
CA LEU A 268 -0.22 19.63 13.61
C LEU A 268 0.52 20.93 13.27
N SER A 269 1.38 21.38 14.20
CA SER A 269 2.24 22.56 14.03
C SER A 269 3.74 22.24 14.14
N ASN A 270 4.11 21.04 14.58
CA ASN A 270 5.51 20.62 14.80
C ASN A 270 6.15 19.92 13.60
N VAL A 271 5.50 19.90 12.44
CA VAL A 271 5.97 19.20 11.23
C VAL A 271 6.71 20.15 10.30
N HIS A 272 7.90 19.75 9.87
CA HIS A 272 8.75 20.47 8.94
C HIS A 272 8.96 19.64 7.67
N PRO A 273 8.12 19.81 6.63
CA PRO A 273 8.33 19.19 5.33
C PRO A 273 9.56 19.80 4.66
N VAL A 274 10.50 18.96 4.20
CA VAL A 274 11.76 19.41 3.60
C VAL A 274 12.07 18.54 2.38
N ALA A 275 12.01 19.13 1.19
CA ALA A 275 12.41 18.46 -0.04
C ALA A 275 13.94 18.38 -0.16
N ILE A 276 14.51 17.18 -0.07
CA ILE A 276 15.97 16.92 -0.14
C ILE A 276 16.40 16.57 -1.57
N ALA A 277 17.64 16.87 -1.96
CA ALA A 277 18.12 16.49 -3.29
C ALA A 277 18.37 14.97 -3.40
N HIS A 278 18.97 14.41 -2.36
CA HIS A 278 19.34 12.99 -2.24
C HIS A 278 19.60 12.64 -0.77
N GLU A 279 19.84 11.38 -0.45
CA GLU A 279 20.03 10.90 0.92
C GLU A 279 21.29 11.50 1.60
N ARG A 280 22.23 12.07 0.86
CA ARG A 280 23.44 12.75 1.40
C ARG A 280 23.34 14.29 1.48
N ASP A 281 22.15 14.86 1.39
CA ASP A 281 21.92 16.32 1.41
C ASP A 281 22.49 16.98 2.67
N ASP A 282 23.02 18.21 2.57
CA ASP A 282 23.65 18.90 3.69
C ASP A 282 22.69 19.17 4.86
N ARG A 283 21.38 19.28 4.58
CA ARG A 283 20.36 19.41 5.62
C ARG A 283 20.28 18.17 6.52
N ILE A 284 20.55 16.98 5.95
CA ILE A 284 20.63 15.71 6.68
C ILE A 284 21.90 15.70 7.52
N LYS A 285 23.05 16.10 6.95
CA LYS A 285 24.33 16.15 7.68
C LYS A 285 24.26 17.02 8.93
N ARG A 286 23.56 18.15 8.88
CA ARG A 286 23.37 19.06 10.04
C ARG A 286 22.62 18.43 11.22
N LEU A 287 21.89 17.35 10.98
CA LEU A 287 21.10 16.60 11.97
C LEU A 287 21.80 15.32 12.47
N ALA A 288 23.03 15.05 12.03
CA ALA A 288 23.78 13.86 12.44
C ALA A 288 23.90 13.75 13.97
N GLY A 289 23.57 12.58 14.51
CA GLY A 289 23.63 12.27 15.94
C GLY A 289 22.67 13.06 16.84
N LYS A 290 21.63 13.70 16.29
CA LYS A 290 20.70 14.57 17.04
C LYS A 290 19.27 14.02 17.17
N ILE A 291 18.92 12.98 16.42
CA ILE A 291 17.54 12.55 16.26
C ILE A 291 17.24 11.38 17.19
N ASP A 292 16.17 11.50 17.96
CA ASP A 292 15.68 10.49 18.91
C ASP A 292 15.10 9.28 18.18
N ARG A 293 14.26 9.53 17.16
CA ARG A 293 13.56 8.50 16.39
C ARG A 293 13.66 8.78 14.89
N VAL A 294 14.07 7.78 14.13
CA VAL A 294 14.14 7.85 12.66
C VAL A 294 13.30 6.74 12.07
N LEU A 295 12.35 7.10 11.21
CA LEU A 295 11.60 6.19 10.36
C LEU A 295 12.14 6.26 8.94
N VAL A 296 12.44 5.09 8.37
CA VAL A 296 12.77 4.88 6.98
C VAL A 296 11.70 3.99 6.36
N ASP A 297 10.62 4.60 5.87
CA ASP A 297 9.62 3.94 5.02
C ASP A 297 10.17 3.91 3.58
N ALA A 298 11.03 2.94 3.31
CA ALA A 298 11.92 3.01 2.16
C ALA A 298 11.15 2.86 0.83
N PRO A 299 11.60 3.54 -0.25
CA PRO A 299 11.09 3.26 -1.58
C PRO A 299 11.35 1.78 -1.93
N CYS A 300 10.30 1.04 -2.24
CA CYS A 300 10.34 -0.39 -2.49
C CYS A 300 9.44 -0.76 -3.68
N SER A 301 9.43 -2.04 -4.04
CA SER A 301 8.62 -2.59 -5.14
C SER A 301 7.10 -2.46 -4.90
N GLY A 302 6.68 -2.32 -3.64
CA GLY A 302 5.26 -2.22 -3.27
C GLY A 302 4.46 -3.49 -3.51
N LEU A 303 5.12 -4.63 -3.72
CA LEU A 303 4.48 -5.93 -4.00
C LEU A 303 3.59 -6.45 -2.85
N GLY A 304 3.70 -5.90 -1.64
CA GLY A 304 2.75 -6.15 -0.56
C GLY A 304 1.38 -5.52 -0.77
N THR A 305 1.26 -4.54 -1.69
CA THR A 305 0.03 -3.77 -1.94
C THR A 305 -0.75 -4.24 -3.17
N LEU A 306 -0.45 -5.41 -3.74
CA LEU A 306 -1.03 -5.87 -5.02
C LEU A 306 -2.56 -6.00 -5.01
N ARG A 307 -3.19 -6.16 -3.84
CA ARG A 307 -4.65 -6.12 -3.71
C ARG A 307 -5.24 -4.75 -4.06
N ARG A 308 -4.46 -3.68 -3.89
CA ARG A 308 -4.78 -2.28 -4.23
C ARG A 308 -4.20 -1.88 -5.59
N ASN A 309 -2.94 -2.22 -5.83
CA ASN A 309 -2.16 -1.81 -7.02
C ASN A 309 -1.66 -3.06 -7.78
N PRO A 310 -2.55 -3.81 -8.45
CA PRO A 310 -2.20 -5.06 -9.12
C PRO A 310 -1.30 -4.89 -10.35
N ASP A 311 -1.07 -3.66 -10.83
CA ASP A 311 -0.13 -3.35 -11.91
C ASP A 311 1.33 -3.50 -11.48
N LEU A 312 1.66 -3.32 -10.19
CA LEU A 312 3.04 -3.31 -9.70
C LEU A 312 3.79 -4.60 -10.05
N LYS A 313 3.14 -5.78 -9.95
CA LYS A 313 3.76 -7.06 -10.32
C LYS A 313 4.15 -7.14 -11.80
N TRP A 314 3.53 -6.35 -12.68
CA TRP A 314 3.85 -6.33 -14.12
C TRP A 314 4.83 -5.23 -14.50
N ARG A 315 4.98 -4.21 -13.65
CA ARG A 315 5.87 -3.05 -13.84
C ARG A 315 7.29 -3.29 -13.32
N HIS A 316 7.48 -4.29 -12.47
CA HIS A 316 8.78 -4.67 -11.94
C HIS A 316 9.39 -5.87 -12.68
N ASN A 317 10.71 -5.94 -12.62
CA ASN A 317 11.54 -7.04 -13.08
C ASN A 317 12.70 -7.24 -12.09
N PRO A 318 13.47 -8.34 -12.17
CA PRO A 318 14.57 -8.62 -11.23
C PRO A 318 15.59 -7.49 -11.10
N LYS A 319 16.00 -6.87 -12.22
CA LYS A 319 16.94 -5.74 -12.21
C LYS A 319 16.40 -4.54 -11.43
N ALA A 320 15.12 -4.23 -11.57
CA ALA A 320 14.48 -3.16 -10.80
C ALA A 320 14.47 -3.46 -9.29
N ILE A 321 14.38 -4.73 -8.89
CA ILE A 321 14.48 -5.12 -7.48
C ILE A 321 15.91 -4.89 -6.96
N GLU A 322 16.93 -5.25 -7.73
CA GLU A 322 18.35 -4.99 -7.37
C GLU A 322 18.65 -3.49 -7.23
N GLU A 323 18.13 -2.66 -8.14
CA GLU A 323 18.27 -1.20 -8.05
C GLU A 323 17.58 -0.63 -6.80
N LEU A 324 16.41 -1.19 -6.44
CA LEU A 324 15.68 -0.81 -5.23
C LEU A 324 16.42 -1.22 -3.96
N THR A 325 16.97 -2.44 -3.88
CA THR A 325 17.72 -2.90 -2.69
C THR A 325 19.00 -2.10 -2.46
N ALA A 326 19.72 -1.74 -3.53
CA ALA A 326 20.87 -0.85 -3.45
C ALA A 326 20.48 0.54 -2.92
N LYS A 327 19.37 1.09 -3.40
CA LYS A 327 18.84 2.39 -2.95
C LYS A 327 18.36 2.33 -1.50
N GLN A 328 17.64 1.28 -1.10
CA GLN A 328 17.20 1.05 0.28
C GLN A 328 18.39 1.01 1.24
N THR A 329 19.44 0.28 0.87
CA THR A 329 20.69 0.21 1.65
C THR A 329 21.31 1.59 1.83
N ALA A 330 21.48 2.35 0.74
CA ALA A 330 22.07 3.69 0.81
C ALA A 330 21.25 4.66 1.68
N ILE A 331 19.92 4.62 1.56
CA ILE A 331 18.99 5.42 2.36
C ILE A 331 19.10 5.04 3.84
N LEU A 332 19.04 3.74 4.16
CA LEU A 332 19.09 3.25 5.53
C LEU A 332 20.40 3.63 6.22
N GLN A 333 21.53 3.46 5.54
CA GLN A 333 22.84 3.89 6.04
C GLN A 333 22.91 5.41 6.26
N SER A 334 22.31 6.20 5.36
CA SER A 334 22.28 7.64 5.56
C SER A 334 21.44 8.06 6.77
N ALA A 335 20.26 7.45 6.92
CA ALA A 335 19.33 7.70 8.01
C ALA A 335 19.91 7.30 9.37
N ALA A 336 20.66 6.21 9.45
CA ALA A 336 21.33 5.75 10.67
C ALA A 336 22.27 6.83 11.27
N ARG A 337 22.93 7.64 10.43
CA ARG A 337 23.81 8.72 10.91
C ARG A 337 23.08 9.81 11.70
N LEU A 338 21.77 9.95 11.52
CA LEU A 338 20.94 10.91 12.24
C LEU A 338 20.72 10.50 13.70
N VAL A 339 20.75 9.19 13.97
CA VAL A 339 20.33 8.61 15.24
C VAL A 339 21.37 8.92 16.31
N LYS A 340 20.91 9.53 17.41
CA LYS A 340 21.72 9.78 18.61
C LYS A 340 21.93 8.48 19.42
N PRO A 341 22.94 8.38 20.29
CA PRO A 341 23.05 7.28 21.26
C PRO A 341 21.76 7.08 22.06
N GLY A 342 21.31 5.84 22.21
CA GLY A 342 20.02 5.46 22.79
C GLY A 342 18.79 5.73 21.89
N GLY A 343 18.96 6.37 20.73
CA GLY A 343 17.91 6.64 19.76
C GLY A 343 17.47 5.38 19.00
N ARG A 344 16.31 5.44 18.34
CA ARG A 344 15.73 4.31 17.60
C ARG A 344 15.66 4.58 16.10
N LEU A 345 16.00 3.55 15.34
CA LEU A 345 15.84 3.50 13.88
C LEU A 345 14.80 2.44 13.53
N VAL A 346 13.83 2.79 12.69
CA VAL A 346 12.85 1.84 12.13
C VAL A 346 12.99 1.84 10.62
N TYR A 347 13.36 0.70 10.05
CA TYR A 347 13.29 0.45 8.61
C TYR A 347 11.99 -0.28 8.30
N ALA A 348 11.29 0.16 7.26
CA ALA A 348 10.05 -0.47 6.83
C ALA A 348 9.88 -0.44 5.32
N THR A 349 9.15 -1.43 4.79
CA THR A 349 8.74 -1.48 3.39
C THR A 349 7.31 -2.01 3.28
N CYS A 350 6.70 -1.80 2.12
CA CYS A 350 5.50 -2.51 1.69
C CYS A 350 5.80 -3.60 0.64
N SER A 351 6.94 -4.27 0.78
CA SER A 351 7.34 -5.42 -0.03
C SER A 351 7.09 -6.75 0.69
N ILE A 352 6.87 -7.81 -0.09
CA ILE A 352 6.78 -9.20 0.37
C ILE A 352 8.04 -10.02 0.04
N LEU A 353 9.05 -9.40 -0.56
CA LEU A 353 10.29 -10.05 -0.94
C LEU A 353 11.32 -9.99 0.19
N ARG A 354 11.99 -11.11 0.47
CA ARG A 354 13.09 -11.16 1.44
C ARG A 354 14.24 -10.20 1.09
N GLN A 355 14.50 -10.01 -0.20
CA GLN A 355 15.59 -9.19 -0.74
C GLN A 355 15.49 -7.72 -0.30
N GLU A 356 14.27 -7.19 -0.20
CA GLU A 356 14.02 -5.80 0.22
C GLU A 356 13.82 -5.67 1.74
N ASN A 357 13.77 -6.80 2.45
CA ASN A 357 13.30 -6.88 3.83
C ASN A 357 14.37 -7.46 4.76
N GLU A 358 14.28 -8.74 5.10
CA GLU A 358 15.21 -9.41 6.01
C GLU A 358 16.65 -9.29 5.53
N ALA A 359 16.92 -9.44 4.23
CA ALA A 359 18.27 -9.33 3.70
C ALA A 359 18.88 -7.94 3.93
N ILE A 360 18.09 -6.86 3.79
CA ILE A 360 18.54 -5.49 4.07
C ILE A 360 18.79 -5.31 5.57
N ALA A 361 17.88 -5.80 6.42
CA ALA A 361 17.98 -5.66 7.87
C ALA A 361 19.19 -6.44 8.44
N GLU A 362 19.41 -7.66 7.98
CA GLU A 362 20.55 -8.50 8.34
C GLU A 362 21.87 -7.84 7.90
N ALA A 363 21.97 -7.39 6.65
CA ALA A 363 23.16 -6.71 6.14
C ALA A 363 23.45 -5.41 6.89
N PHE A 364 22.41 -4.62 7.22
CA PHE A 364 22.56 -3.41 8.03
C PHE A 364 23.10 -3.72 9.42
N SER A 365 22.55 -4.74 10.09
CA SER A 365 22.96 -5.14 11.44
C SER A 365 24.40 -5.64 11.47
N ALA A 366 24.82 -6.40 10.45
CA ALA A 366 26.21 -6.84 10.32
C ALA A 366 27.18 -5.69 10.07
N ALA A 367 26.77 -4.67 9.31
CA ALA A 367 27.60 -3.52 8.99
C ALA A 367 27.66 -2.44 10.10
N ASN A 368 26.69 -2.43 11.02
CA ASN A 368 26.54 -1.41 12.07
C ASN A 368 26.35 -2.07 13.45
N PRO A 369 27.43 -2.58 14.08
CA PRO A 369 27.34 -3.29 15.36
C PRO A 369 26.91 -2.40 16.53
N ASP A 370 26.95 -1.07 16.38
CA ASP A 370 26.40 -0.10 17.34
C ASP A 370 24.86 -0.02 17.29
N PHE A 371 24.21 -0.63 16.30
CA PHE A 371 22.75 -0.73 16.21
C PHE A 371 22.28 -2.11 16.64
N GLN A 372 21.73 -2.19 17.86
CA GLN A 372 21.20 -3.42 18.42
C GLN A 372 19.76 -3.63 17.94
N VAL A 373 19.47 -4.82 17.39
CA VAL A 373 18.11 -5.19 16.96
C VAL A 373 17.19 -5.23 18.19
N LEU A 374 16.03 -4.57 18.08
CA LEU A 374 14.94 -4.69 19.04
C LEU A 374 13.86 -5.60 18.46
N GLU A 375 13.41 -6.58 19.24
CA GLU A 375 12.33 -7.47 18.81
C GLU A 375 11.00 -6.71 18.68
N ALA A 376 10.36 -6.82 17.53
CA ALA A 376 9.13 -6.09 17.23
C ALA A 376 7.94 -6.52 18.10
N ALA A 377 7.81 -7.81 18.44
CA ALA A 377 6.67 -8.31 19.20
C ALA A 377 6.59 -7.72 20.62
N PRO A 378 7.64 -7.75 21.46
CA PRO A 378 7.62 -7.08 22.76
C PRO A 378 7.33 -5.57 22.67
N LEU A 379 7.89 -4.89 21.67
CA LEU A 379 7.61 -3.47 21.44
C LEU A 379 6.14 -3.21 21.16
N LEU A 380 5.53 -3.99 20.26
CA LEU A 380 4.12 -3.86 19.90
C LEU A 380 3.18 -4.20 21.06
N THR A 381 3.50 -5.24 21.83
CA THR A 381 2.75 -5.57 23.06
C THR A 381 2.77 -4.42 24.04
N HIS A 382 3.95 -3.81 24.28
CA HIS A 382 4.06 -2.62 25.14
C HIS A 382 3.26 -1.42 24.61
N LEU A 383 3.11 -1.34 23.29
CA LEU A 383 2.35 -0.29 22.60
C LEU A 383 0.84 -0.60 22.49
N GLY A 384 0.37 -1.66 23.15
CA GLY A 384 -1.05 -2.01 23.25
C GLY A 384 -1.59 -2.79 22.05
N VAL A 385 -0.72 -3.45 21.28
CA VAL A 385 -1.14 -4.39 20.23
C VAL A 385 -1.27 -5.78 20.84
N GLU A 386 -2.49 -6.30 20.84
CA GLU A 386 -2.78 -7.65 21.31
C GLU A 386 -2.24 -8.70 20.34
N HIS A 387 -1.74 -9.82 20.87
CA HIS A 387 -1.21 -10.94 20.09
C HIS A 387 -0.13 -10.54 19.07
N ALA A 388 0.75 -9.60 19.44
CA ALA A 388 1.77 -9.05 18.55
C ALA A 388 2.73 -10.13 17.99
N GLU A 389 2.93 -11.24 18.70
CA GLU A 389 3.72 -12.38 18.23
C GLU A 389 3.23 -12.95 16.89
N LYS A 390 1.93 -12.90 16.63
CA LYS A 390 1.34 -13.39 15.37
C LYS A 390 1.67 -12.49 14.18
N LEU A 391 2.07 -11.25 14.43
CA LEU A 391 2.42 -10.27 13.41
C LEU A 391 3.90 -10.33 13.03
N CYS A 392 4.70 -11.14 13.73
CA CYS A 392 6.15 -11.14 13.65
C CYS A 392 6.71 -12.46 13.09
N ARG A 393 7.90 -12.37 12.49
CA ARG A 393 8.71 -13.52 12.08
C ARG A 393 10.14 -13.24 12.54
N GLY A 394 10.63 -14.01 13.50
CA GLY A 394 11.87 -13.68 14.21
C GLY A 394 11.76 -12.32 14.91
N PRO A 395 12.80 -11.47 14.91
CA PRO A 395 12.78 -10.17 15.58
C PRO A 395 11.96 -9.10 14.82
N TYR A 396 11.46 -9.41 13.61
CA TYR A 396 10.87 -8.43 12.70
C TYR A 396 9.34 -8.46 12.69
N LEU A 397 8.72 -7.31 12.42
CA LEU A 397 7.32 -7.28 11.99
C LEU A 397 7.25 -7.82 10.56
N ARG A 398 6.37 -8.80 10.32
CA ARG A 398 6.15 -9.36 9.00
C ARG A 398 4.67 -9.60 8.75
N LEU A 399 4.06 -8.68 8.01
CA LEU A 399 2.64 -8.75 7.69
C LEU A 399 2.38 -9.42 6.35
N TRP A 400 1.39 -10.30 6.34
CA TRP A 400 0.96 -11.07 5.18
C TRP A 400 -0.53 -10.86 4.91
N PRO A 401 -0.93 -10.51 3.67
CA PRO A 401 -2.33 -10.26 3.36
C PRO A 401 -3.29 -11.42 3.64
N TYR A 402 -2.84 -12.66 3.52
CA TYR A 402 -3.68 -13.84 3.76
C TYR A 402 -3.88 -14.13 5.26
N LEU A 403 -2.91 -13.79 6.11
CA LEU A 403 -2.98 -14.01 7.56
C LEU A 403 -3.63 -12.83 8.30
N HIS A 404 -3.20 -11.62 7.99
CA HIS A 404 -3.49 -10.44 8.82
C HIS A 404 -4.55 -9.52 8.21
N GLN A 405 -4.99 -9.80 6.98
CA GLN A 405 -5.94 -8.97 6.24
C GLN A 405 -5.49 -7.53 5.98
N THR A 406 -4.25 -7.16 6.33
CA THR A 406 -3.56 -5.92 5.93
C THR A 406 -2.88 -6.08 4.58
N ASP A 407 -2.28 -5.03 4.03
CA ASP A 407 -1.29 -5.24 2.97
C ASP A 407 -0.03 -5.93 3.52
N GLY A 408 0.85 -6.39 2.62
CA GLY A 408 2.14 -6.96 2.98
C GLY A 408 3.11 -5.88 3.41
N PHE A 409 3.67 -6.02 4.61
CA PHE A 409 4.62 -5.06 5.18
C PHE A 409 5.73 -5.77 5.94
N PHE A 410 6.84 -5.07 6.07
CA PHE A 410 7.97 -5.47 6.90
C PHE A 410 8.44 -4.30 7.75
N ALA A 411 8.91 -4.59 8.98
CA ALA A 411 9.67 -3.64 9.76
C ALA A 411 10.79 -4.29 10.56
N ALA A 412 11.95 -3.63 10.57
CA ALA A 412 13.05 -3.92 11.47
C ALA A 412 13.34 -2.69 12.34
N VAL A 413 13.61 -2.93 13.63
CA VAL A 413 13.81 -1.88 14.63
C VAL A 413 15.17 -2.06 15.27
N TRP A 414 15.91 -0.98 15.40
CA TRP A 414 17.18 -0.96 16.11
C TRP A 414 17.21 0.16 17.14
N GLN A 415 17.98 -0.03 18.20
CA GLN A 415 18.44 1.02 19.09
C GLN A 415 19.93 1.22 18.91
N LYS A 416 20.35 2.47 18.81
CA LYS A 416 21.77 2.81 18.80
C LYS A 416 22.32 2.74 20.23
N ALA A 417 23.46 2.08 20.40
CA ALA A 417 24.18 1.96 21.67
C ALA A 417 24.58 3.33 22.25
#